data_AF-S7KLK6-F1
#
_entry.id   AF-S7KLK6-F1
#
_cell.length_a   1.000
_cell.length_b   1.000
_cell.length_c   1.000
_cell.angle_alpha   90.00
_cell.angle_beta   90.00
_cell.angle_gamma   90.00
#
_symmetry.space_group_name_H-M   'P 1'
#
loop_
_entity.id
_entity.type
_entity.pdbx_description
1 polymer ?
#
loop_
_entity_poly.entity_id
_entity_poly.type
_entity_poly.pdbx_seq_one_letter_code
_entity_poly.pdbx_strand_id
1 'polypeptide(L)'
;MCSINIYSSNQEFANNLAERGITHPHLLGYVRNEYTLFSAHEDWNIFSDRRGLNDCLRCLPVIGNILGIIKLQSVWSTKDPEDHIFDVVMHTISGVLETIGLGLIVVALKVVYSLFYTIFISIPSNILVRARPSKYY
;
A
#
# COMPACT_ATOMS: atom_id res chain seq x y z
N MET A 1 20.43 -4.54 -9.86
CA MET A 1 20.11 -3.45 -10.81
C MET A 1 18.72 -2.94 -10.48
N CYS A 2 18.59 -1.73 -9.95
CA CYS A 2 17.30 -1.08 -9.72
C CYS A 2 17.00 -0.26 -10.97
N SER A 3 16.23 -0.82 -11.91
CA SER A 3 15.89 -0.13 -13.15
C SER A 3 14.62 0.70 -12.92
N ILE A 4 14.74 2.01 -13.15
CA ILE A 4 13.65 2.98 -12.99
C ILE A 4 12.95 3.15 -14.34
N ASN A 5 11.61 3.21 -14.34
CA ASN A 5 10.75 3.39 -15.53
C ASN A 5 11.01 2.35 -16.63
N ILE A 6 10.97 1.08 -16.25
CA ILE A 6 11.16 -0.06 -17.18
C ILE A 6 10.00 -0.14 -18.17
N TYR A 7 8.78 0.10 -17.68
CA TYR A 7 7.56 -0.07 -18.46
C TYR A 7 6.98 1.29 -18.85
N SER A 8 6.44 1.37 -20.06
CA SER A 8 5.84 2.58 -20.61
C SER A 8 4.48 2.91 -20.00
N SER A 9 3.78 1.90 -19.46
CA SER A 9 2.46 2.03 -18.83
C SER A 9 2.22 1.01 -17.71
N ASN A 10 1.25 1.30 -16.84
CA ASN A 10 0.80 0.37 -15.79
C ASN A 10 0.26 -0.95 -16.35
N GLN A 11 -0.35 -0.89 -17.54
CA GLN A 11 -0.89 -2.07 -18.21
C GLN A 11 0.23 -2.97 -18.74
N GLU A 12 1.31 -2.39 -19.29
CA GLU A 12 2.49 -3.16 -19.70
C GLU A 12 3.16 -3.84 -18.50
N PHE A 13 3.27 -3.13 -17.37
CA PHE A 13 3.75 -3.70 -16.12
C PHE A 13 2.87 -4.87 -15.64
N ALA A 14 1.54 -4.70 -15.63
CA ALA A 14 0.61 -5.73 -15.20
C ALA A 14 0.62 -6.96 -16.13
N ASN A 15 0.69 -6.76 -17.45
CA ASN A 15 0.83 -7.83 -18.43
C ASN A 15 2.13 -8.63 -18.21
N ASN A 16 3.25 -7.94 -17.94
CA ASN A 16 4.51 -8.64 -17.65
C ASN A 16 4.43 -9.50 -16.39
N LEU A 17 3.71 -9.05 -15.37
CA LEU A 17 3.46 -9.85 -14.17
C LEU A 17 2.57 -11.06 -14.46
N ALA A 18 1.51 -10.88 -15.26
CA ALA A 18 0.62 -11.96 -15.67
C ALA A 18 1.36 -13.03 -16.50
N GLU A 19 2.24 -12.64 -17.42
CA GLU A 19 3.11 -13.55 -18.20
C GLU A 19 4.04 -14.38 -17.30
N ARG A 20 4.45 -13.83 -16.15
CA ARG A 20 5.24 -14.56 -15.13
C ARG A 20 4.39 -15.44 -14.22
N GLY A 21 3.08 -15.54 -14.47
CA GLY A 21 2.14 -16.30 -13.64
C GLY A 21 1.76 -15.61 -12.33
N ILE A 22 2.03 -14.32 -12.18
CA ILE A 22 1.68 -13.54 -10.99
C ILE A 22 0.27 -12.98 -11.15
N THR A 23 -0.73 -13.69 -10.61
CA THR A 23 -2.15 -13.30 -10.66
C THR A 23 -2.57 -12.36 -9.52
N HIS A 24 -1.84 -12.39 -8.40
CA HIS A 24 -2.13 -11.57 -7.22
C HIS A 24 -0.90 -10.76 -6.79
N PRO A 25 -0.52 -9.72 -7.57
CA PRO A 25 0.71 -8.97 -7.32
C PRO A 25 0.75 -8.32 -5.94
N HIS A 26 -0.39 -7.85 -5.42
CA HIS A 26 -0.50 -7.29 -4.08
C HIS A 26 -0.13 -8.28 -2.96
N LEU A 27 -0.31 -9.59 -3.17
CA LEU A 27 0.10 -10.61 -2.18
C LEU A 27 1.62 -10.77 -2.09
N LEU A 28 2.33 -10.43 -3.17
CA LEU A 28 3.79 -10.50 -3.25
C LEU A 28 4.47 -9.18 -2.89
N GLY A 29 3.72 -8.16 -2.47
CA GLY A 29 4.26 -6.85 -2.07
C GLY A 29 4.28 -5.79 -3.17
N TYR A 30 3.76 -6.08 -4.37
CA TYR A 30 3.59 -5.06 -5.40
C TYR A 30 2.48 -4.08 -4.99
N VAL A 31 2.73 -2.80 -5.18
CA VAL A 31 1.83 -1.71 -4.77
C VAL A 31 1.15 -1.02 -5.95
N ARG A 32 1.27 -1.59 -7.15
CA ARG A 32 0.70 -1.07 -8.40
C ARG A 32 -0.17 -2.13 -9.06
N ASN A 33 -1.26 -1.70 -9.69
CA ASN A 33 -2.11 -2.53 -10.55
C ASN A 33 -2.07 -2.02 -12.00
N GLU A 34 -2.91 -2.58 -12.87
CA GLU A 34 -3.00 -2.21 -14.30
C GLU A 34 -3.50 -0.78 -14.56
N TYR A 35 -4.11 -0.13 -13.56
CA TYR A 35 -4.69 1.20 -13.67
C TYR A 35 -3.85 2.25 -12.96
N THR A 36 -3.49 2.06 -11.69
CA THR A 36 -2.88 3.08 -10.82
C THR A 36 -1.91 2.48 -9.79
N LEU A 37 -1.13 3.35 -9.15
CA LEU A 37 -0.53 3.07 -7.85
C LEU A 37 -1.62 3.01 -6.76
N PHE A 38 -1.52 2.06 -5.81
CA PHE A 38 -2.46 2.02 -4.69
C PHE A 38 -2.29 3.23 -3.77
N SER A 39 -3.39 3.72 -3.21
CA SER A 39 -3.32 4.79 -2.22
C SER A 39 -2.52 4.35 -0.99
N ALA A 40 -1.59 5.21 -0.55
CA ALA A 40 -0.81 4.98 0.67
C ALA A 40 -1.71 4.95 1.89
N HIS A 41 -2.81 5.71 1.90
CA HIS A 41 -3.80 5.68 2.97
C HIS A 41 -4.37 4.26 3.19
N GLU A 42 -4.74 3.58 2.09
CA GLU A 42 -5.28 2.22 2.15
C GLU A 42 -4.21 1.18 2.52
N ASP A 43 -2.94 1.38 2.16
CA ASP A 43 -1.86 0.47 2.58
C ASP A 43 -1.48 0.65 4.05
N TRP A 44 -1.61 1.86 4.58
CA TRP A 44 -1.25 2.18 5.96
C TRP A 44 -2.35 1.87 6.97
N ASN A 45 -3.59 1.73 6.52
CA ASN A 45 -4.70 1.30 7.36
C ASN A 45 -4.75 -0.24 7.47
N ILE A 46 -4.24 -0.77 8.58
CA ILE A 46 -4.19 -2.22 8.88
C ILE A 46 -5.60 -2.82 9.04
N PHE A 47 -6.57 -2.00 9.45
CA PHE A 47 -7.95 -2.44 9.61
C PHE A 47 -8.73 -2.44 8.28
N SER A 48 -8.11 -2.02 7.17
CA SER A 48 -8.69 -2.21 5.85
C SER A 48 -8.57 -3.69 5.45
N ASP A 49 -9.71 -4.28 5.09
CA ASP A 49 -10.05 -5.71 5.09
C ASP A 49 -9.21 -6.64 4.19
N ARG A 50 -8.08 -6.19 3.61
CA ARG A 50 -7.40 -6.90 2.50
C ARG A 50 -5.93 -7.26 2.70
N ARG A 51 -5.28 -6.93 3.83
CA ARG A 51 -3.80 -7.03 3.94
C ARG A 51 -3.20 -7.66 5.21
N GLY A 52 -4.03 -8.09 6.17
CA GLY A 52 -3.54 -8.48 7.51
C GLY A 52 -2.45 -9.57 7.56
N LEU A 53 -2.52 -10.59 6.69
CA LEU A 53 -1.50 -11.65 6.64
C LEU A 53 -0.15 -11.15 6.10
N ASN A 54 -0.16 -10.24 5.11
CA ASN A 54 1.07 -9.69 4.55
C ASN A 54 1.78 -8.74 5.52
N ASP A 55 1.02 -7.96 6.30
CA ASP A 55 1.61 -7.09 7.31
C ASP A 55 2.31 -7.90 8.42
N CYS A 56 1.81 -9.10 8.75
CA CYS A 56 2.49 -10.00 9.70
C CYS A 56 3.79 -10.58 9.11
N LEU A 57 3.80 -10.97 7.83
CA LEU A 57 4.99 -11.47 7.14
C LEU A 57 6.09 -10.40 7.01
N ARG A 58 5.71 -9.11 6.93
CA ARG A 58 6.64 -7.97 6.89
C ARG A 58 7.43 -7.76 8.20
N CYS A 59 6.99 -8.36 9.31
CA CYS A 59 7.73 -8.33 10.58
C CYS A 59 8.98 -9.22 10.56
N LEU A 60 9.05 -10.21 9.66
CA LEU A 60 10.21 -11.09 9.56
C LEU A 60 11.33 -10.36 8.80
N PRO A 61 12.53 -10.14 9.38
CA PRO A 61 13.55 -9.27 8.79
C PRO A 61 13.90 -9.62 7.34
N VAL A 62 14.04 -10.91 7.02
CA VAL A 62 14.38 -11.38 5.67
C VAL A 62 13.23 -11.18 4.69
N ILE A 63 12.00 -11.48 5.11
CA ILE A 63 10.81 -11.35 4.26
C ILE A 63 10.46 -9.87 4.06
N GLY A 64 10.53 -9.06 5.11
CA GLY A 64 10.37 -7.61 5.06
C GLY A 64 11.34 -6.96 4.09
N ASN A 65 12.61 -7.38 4.09
CA ASN A 65 13.59 -6.87 3.12
C ASN A 65 13.19 -7.18 1.66
N ILE A 66 12.78 -8.42 1.39
CA ILE A 66 12.36 -8.84 0.04
C ILE A 66 11.12 -8.07 -0.39
N LEU A 67 10.11 -7.96 0.48
CA LEU A 67 8.87 -7.24 0.20
C LEU A 67 9.13 -5.73 0.00
N GLY A 68 10.06 -5.14 0.76
CA GLY A 68 10.49 -3.76 0.58
C GLY A 68 11.13 -3.51 -0.79
N ILE A 69 11.97 -4.43 -1.26
CA ILE A 69 12.58 -4.36 -2.60
C ILE A 69 11.50 -4.51 -3.68
N ILE A 70 10.59 -5.47 -3.55
CA ILE A 70 9.49 -5.66 -4.51
C ILE A 70 8.60 -4.40 -4.56
N LYS A 71 8.31 -3.80 -3.41
CA LYS A 71 7.55 -2.55 -3.32
C LYS A 71 8.27 -1.42 -4.03
N LEU A 72 9.56 -1.21 -3.75
CA LEU A 72 10.35 -0.16 -4.41
C LEU A 72 10.41 -0.39 -5.93
N GLN A 73 10.64 -1.63 -6.36
CA GLN A 73 10.60 -1.97 -7.77
C GLN A 73 9.22 -1.65 -8.38
N SER A 74 8.13 -1.97 -7.68
CA SER A 74 6.77 -1.68 -8.14
C SER A 74 6.49 -0.18 -8.28
N VAL A 75 6.91 0.63 -7.31
CA VAL A 75 6.69 2.08 -7.31
C VAL A 75 7.40 2.73 -8.50
N TRP A 76 8.67 2.36 -8.70
CA TRP A 76 9.54 2.96 -9.70
C TRP A 76 9.53 2.23 -11.06
N SER A 77 8.63 1.25 -11.24
CA SER A 77 8.54 0.45 -12.47
C SER A 77 7.96 1.22 -13.66
N THR A 78 7.05 2.15 -13.39
CA THR A 78 6.37 3.01 -14.37
C THR A 78 6.37 4.45 -13.88
N LYS A 79 6.21 5.40 -14.82
CA LYS A 79 6.00 6.82 -14.53
C LYS A 79 4.64 7.21 -15.05
N ASP A 80 3.61 7.03 -14.23
CA ASP A 80 2.26 7.45 -14.57
C ASP A 80 2.00 8.89 -14.09
N PRO A 81 1.61 9.82 -14.98
CA PRO A 81 1.25 11.18 -14.57
C PRO A 81 -0.01 11.24 -13.70
N GLU A 82 -0.86 10.21 -13.69
CA GLU A 82 -2.04 10.15 -12.83
C GLU A 82 -1.73 9.70 -11.39
N ASP A 83 -0.49 9.24 -11.11
CA ASP A 83 -0.09 8.85 -9.77
C ASP A 83 0.01 10.06 -8.83
N HIS A 84 -0.64 9.97 -7.67
CA HIS A 84 -0.47 10.97 -6.63
C HIS A 84 0.95 10.97 -6.06
N ILE A 85 1.62 12.13 -6.10
CA ILE A 85 2.98 12.32 -5.57
C ILE A 85 3.09 11.87 -4.12
N PHE A 86 2.05 12.11 -3.31
CA PHE A 86 2.00 11.68 -1.91
C PHE A 86 2.12 10.15 -1.78
N ASP A 87 1.40 9.39 -2.61
CA ASP A 87 1.42 7.93 -2.57
C ASP A 87 2.79 7.38 -2.99
N VAL A 88 3.38 7.96 -4.05
CA VAL A 88 4.73 7.60 -4.50
C VAL A 88 5.77 7.80 -3.38
N VAL A 89 5.72 8.95 -2.70
CA VAL A 89 6.65 9.27 -1.61
C VAL A 89 6.45 8.33 -0.43
N MET A 90 5.21 8.11 0.01
CA MET A 90 4.92 7.25 1.16
C MET A 90 5.28 5.78 0.91
N HIS A 91 4.99 5.25 -0.28
CA HIS A 91 5.40 3.90 -0.65
C HIS A 91 6.91 3.76 -0.79
N THR A 92 7.60 4.80 -1.29
CA THR A 92 9.06 4.81 -1.36
C THR A 92 9.69 4.82 0.04
N ILE A 93 9.24 5.69 0.94
CA ILE A 93 9.73 5.75 2.32
C ILE A 93 9.48 4.41 3.02
N SER A 94 8.26 3.88 2.93
CA SER A 94 7.92 2.58 3.50
C SER A 94 8.76 1.44 2.92
N GLY A 95 8.97 1.42 1.61
CA GLY A 95 9.78 0.40 0.94
C GLY A 95 11.26 0.45 1.34
N VAL A 96 11.83 1.65 1.50
CA VAL A 96 13.20 1.82 2.00
C VAL A 96 13.32 1.30 3.43
N LEU A 97 12.41 1.70 4.32
CA LEU A 97 12.38 1.25 5.71
C LEU A 97 12.23 -0.27 5.82
N GLU A 98 11.36 -0.87 5.01
CA GLU A 98 11.20 -2.33 4.94
C GLU A 98 12.48 -3.01 4.43
N THR A 99 13.18 -2.42 3.44
CA THR A 99 14.42 -2.96 2.84
C THR A 99 15.62 -2.97 3.80
N ILE A 100 15.70 -2.00 4.71
CA ILE A 100 16.78 -1.91 5.71
C ILE A 100 16.52 -2.77 6.96
N GLY A 101 15.48 -3.61 6.95
CA GLY A 101 15.11 -4.46 8.08
C GLY A 101 14.32 -3.75 9.17
N LEU A 102 13.86 -2.52 8.93
CA LEU A 102 13.01 -1.77 9.87
C LEU A 102 11.51 -2.06 9.64
N GLY A 103 11.17 -3.23 9.07
CA GLY A 103 9.79 -3.66 8.86
C GLY A 103 8.93 -3.62 10.14
N LEU A 104 9.52 -3.94 11.30
CA LEU A 104 8.84 -3.82 12.60
C LEU A 104 8.45 -2.37 12.93
N ILE A 105 9.31 -1.39 12.61
CA ILE A 105 9.01 0.03 12.83
C ILE A 105 7.91 0.48 11.88
N VAL A 106 7.92 0.02 10.63
CA VAL A 106 6.87 0.32 9.65
C VAL A 106 5.52 -0.22 10.14
N VAL A 107 5.48 -1.46 10.63
CA VAL A 107 4.24 -2.04 11.20
C VAL A 107 3.79 -1.25 12.43
N ALA A 108 4.70 -0.88 13.34
CA ALA A 108 4.36 -0.05 14.49
C ALA A 108 3.77 1.31 14.08
N LEU A 109 4.34 1.97 13.08
CA LEU A 109 3.83 3.23 12.52
C LEU A 109 2.45 3.05 11.88
N LYS A 110 2.23 1.96 11.13
CA LYS A 110 0.91 1.64 10.56
C LYS A 110 -0.15 1.40 11.63
N VAL A 111 0.19 0.72 12.74
CA VAL A 111 -0.73 0.54 13.87
C VAL A 111 -1.10 1.89 14.48
N VAL A 112 -0.11 2.75 14.74
CA VAL A 112 -0.34 4.10 15.27
C VAL A 112 -1.24 4.90 14.32
N TYR A 113 -0.91 4.93 13.03
CA TYR A 113 -1.71 5.62 12.01
C TYR A 113 -3.15 5.12 11.97
N SER A 114 -3.35 3.80 11.96
CA SER A 114 -4.68 3.18 11.93
C SER A 114 -5.50 3.56 13.16
N LEU A 115 -4.90 3.54 14.36
CA LEU A 115 -5.57 3.95 15.60
C LEU A 115 -5.97 5.43 15.56
N PHE A 116 -5.07 6.32 15.14
CA PHE A 116 -5.37 7.74 14.97
C PHE A 116 -6.52 7.95 13.99
N TYR A 117 -6.48 7.29 12.83
CA TYR A 117 -7.53 7.41 11.82
C TYR A 117 -8.90 6.94 12.36
N THR A 118 -8.94 5.78 13.03
CA THR A 118 -10.18 5.25 13.60
C THR A 118 -10.74 6.18 14.67
N ILE A 119 -9.91 6.71 15.57
CA ILE A 119 -10.34 7.57 16.67
C ILE A 119 -10.80 8.95 16.17
N PHE A 120 -10.02 9.60 15.31
CA PHE A 120 -10.26 11.00 14.94
C PHE A 120 -11.18 11.19 13.75
N ILE A 121 -11.31 10.19 12.86
CA ILE A 121 -12.05 10.34 11.60
C ILE A 121 -13.24 9.39 11.56
N SER A 122 -13.02 8.10 11.82
CA SER A 122 -14.06 7.08 11.62
C SER A 122 -15.15 7.10 12.71
N ILE A 123 -14.78 7.20 13.99
CA ILE A 123 -15.75 7.26 15.10
C ILE A 123 -16.65 8.50 15.03
N PRO A 124 -16.13 9.74 14.91
CA PRO A 124 -16.99 10.93 14.92
C PRO A 124 -17.93 11.01 13.69
N SER A 125 -17.48 10.58 12.51
CA SER A 125 -18.31 10.57 11.30
C SER A 125 -19.47 9.56 11.39
N ASN A 126 -19.23 8.36 11.95
CA ASN A 126 -20.28 7.37 12.16
C ASN A 126 -21.32 7.79 13.21
N ILE A 127 -20.90 8.51 14.26
CA ILE A 127 -21.83 9.07 15.26
C ILE A 127 -22.67 10.19 14.63
N LEU A 128 -22.08 11.07 13.82
CA LEU A 128 -22.80 12.15 13.13
C LEU A 128 -23.80 11.63 12.09
N VAL A 129 -23.48 10.55 11.37
CA VAL A 129 -24.43 9.90 10.44
C VAL A 129 -25.59 9.26 11.19
N ARG A 130 -25.34 8.63 12.35
CA ARG A 130 -26.39 8.01 13.17
C ARG A 130 -27.27 9.02 13.91
N ALA A 131 -26.77 10.23 14.12
CA ALA A 131 -27.51 11.33 14.74
C ALA A 131 -28.46 12.07 13.78
N ARG A 132 -28.50 11.74 12.47
CA ARG A 132 -29.52 12.28 11.57
C ARG A 132 -30.87 11.61 11.86
N PRO A 133 -31.87 12.32 12.40
CA PRO A 133 -33.20 11.75 12.53
C PRO A 133 -33.76 11.47 11.13
N SER A 134 -34.26 10.24 10.95
CA SER A 134 -35.09 9.84 9.83
C SER A 134 -36.32 10.75 9.75
N LYS A 135 -36.21 11.87 9.04
CA LYS A 135 -37.34 12.56 8.44
C LYS A 135 -37.34 12.20 6.96
N TYR A 136 -38.53 12.07 6.39
CA TYR A 136 -38.87 11.58 5.05
C TYR A 136 -39.21 10.07 4.97
N TYR A 137 -40.38 9.73 5.51
CA TYR A 137 -41.40 8.94 4.81
C TYR A 137 -42.60 9.87 4.56
#